data_AF-A0A7D9LGE4-F1
#
_entry.id   AF-A0A7D9LGE4-F1
#
_cell.length_a   1.000
_cell.length_b   1.000
_cell.length_c   1.000
_cell.angle_alpha   90.00
_cell.angle_beta   90.00
_cell.angle_gamma   90.00
#
_symmetry.space_group_name_H-M   'P 1'
#
loop_
_entity.id
_entity.type
_entity.pdbx_description
1 polymer ?
#
loop_
_entity_poly.entity_id
_entity_poly.type
_entity_poly.pdbx_seq_one_letter_code
_entity_poly.pdbx_strand_id
1 'polypeptide(L)'
;GDSNRGTVHANQPGITFGIFFLYRPKEYYLYDLLDYIYRMNRRKFRHYSLPRPLYNAVAWAAEQSIFDPRLTRDMLFRQFNTDELTQGLPRLEDLGVEPTAVDTAAITVLRRHRDLWTFEEALDEEEICKPTSAYA
;
A
#
# COMPACT_ATOMS: atom_id res chain seq x y z
N GLY A 1 -10.62 5.78 1.98
CA GLY A 1 -12.02 5.87 2.44
C GLY A 1 -12.12 5.51 3.89
N ASP A 2 -11.69 4.31 4.24
CA ASP A 2 -11.95 3.69 5.55
C ASP A 2 -11.29 4.42 6.72
N SER A 3 -10.10 4.99 6.54
CA SER A 3 -9.47 5.85 7.55
C SER A 3 -10.36 7.03 7.95
N ASN A 4 -10.99 7.71 6.99
CA ASN A 4 -11.86 8.85 7.28
C ASN A 4 -13.17 8.41 7.94
N ARG A 5 -13.66 7.20 7.63
CA ARG A 5 -14.82 6.63 8.33
C ARG A 5 -14.46 6.31 9.77
N GLY A 6 -13.31 5.66 9.99
CA GLY A 6 -12.79 5.35 11.32
C GLY A 6 -12.62 6.58 12.20
N THR A 7 -12.11 7.71 11.67
CA THR A 7 -11.99 8.95 12.45
C THR A 7 -13.35 9.58 12.80
N VAL A 8 -14.34 9.48 11.91
CA VAL A 8 -15.70 9.95 12.19
C VAL A 8 -16.37 9.10 13.28
N HIS A 9 -16.19 7.79 13.24
CA HIS A 9 -16.71 6.88 14.28
C HIS A 9 -15.98 7.06 15.62
N ALA A 10 -14.66 7.30 15.61
CA ALA A 10 -13.89 7.59 16.81
C ALA A 10 -14.28 8.91 17.50
N ASN A 11 -14.88 9.86 16.77
CA ASN A 11 -15.33 11.14 17.31
C ASN A 11 -16.78 11.10 17.87
N GLN A 12 -17.41 9.92 17.93
CA GLN A 12 -18.74 9.79 18.52
C GLN A 12 -18.66 9.79 20.06
N PRO A 13 -19.66 10.38 20.75
CA PRO A 13 -19.68 10.43 22.21
C PRO A 13 -19.84 9.01 22.79
N GLY A 14 -18.73 8.41 23.21
CA GLY A 14 -18.68 7.03 23.71
C GLY A 14 -17.28 6.40 23.67
N ILE A 15 -16.38 6.92 22.82
CA ILE A 15 -15.00 6.46 22.70
C ILE A 15 -14.09 7.48 23.36
N THR A 16 -13.49 7.14 24.50
CA THR A 16 -12.49 7.97 25.18
C THR A 16 -11.12 7.86 24.51
N PHE A 17 -10.32 8.93 24.64
CA PHE A 17 -8.97 9.09 24.12
C PHE A 17 -8.17 7.78 24.13
N GLY A 18 -7.89 7.26 22.94
CA GLY A 18 -7.16 6.01 22.73
C GLY A 18 -6.34 6.07 21.45
N ILE A 19 -5.23 5.33 21.42
CA ILE A 19 -4.45 5.13 20.21
C ILE A 19 -5.13 3.99 19.45
N PHE A 20 -5.45 4.21 18.19
CA PHE A 20 -6.06 3.20 17.32
C PHE A 20 -5.08 2.80 16.24
N PHE A 21 -5.06 1.51 15.91
CA PHE A 21 -4.24 1.01 14.81
C PHE A 21 -5.13 0.79 13.57
N LEU A 22 -4.95 1.65 12.57
CA LEU A 22 -5.65 1.54 11.30
C LEU A 22 -4.98 0.46 10.45
N TYR A 23 -5.49 -0.76 10.57
CA TYR A 23 -4.94 -1.92 9.89
C TYR A 23 -5.82 -2.41 8.75
N ARG A 24 -5.21 -3.11 7.80
CA ARG A 24 -5.86 -3.70 6.63
C ARG A 24 -5.88 -5.23 6.77
N PRO A 25 -6.93 -5.95 6.33
CA PRO A 25 -7.18 -7.34 6.72
C PRO A 25 -6.15 -8.38 6.24
N LYS A 26 -5.26 -8.01 5.32
CA LYS A 26 -4.28 -8.92 4.72
C LYS A 26 -2.90 -8.27 4.69
N GLU A 27 -1.90 -9.05 5.10
CA GLU A 27 -0.48 -8.75 4.93
C GLU A 27 -0.03 -9.15 3.54
N TYR A 28 0.89 -8.38 2.95
CA TYR A 28 1.48 -8.69 1.66
C TYR A 28 2.98 -8.46 1.72
N TYR A 29 3.74 -9.33 1.07
CA TYR A 29 5.14 -9.02 0.77
C TYR A 29 5.21 -7.88 -0.23
N LEU A 30 6.18 -6.97 -0.02
CA LEU A 30 6.42 -5.84 -0.92
C LEU A 30 6.62 -6.30 -2.37
N TYR A 31 7.29 -7.43 -2.56
CA TYR A 31 7.54 -8.02 -3.87
C TYR A 31 6.24 -8.42 -4.58
N ASP A 32 5.36 -9.15 -3.91
CA ASP A 32 4.08 -9.59 -4.48
C ASP A 32 3.15 -8.42 -4.76
N LEU A 33 3.18 -7.39 -3.89
CA LEU A 33 2.41 -6.17 -4.09
C LEU A 33 2.91 -5.37 -5.31
N LEU A 34 4.22 -5.32 -5.54
CA LEU A 34 4.78 -4.71 -6.75
C LEU A 34 4.38 -5.50 -8.00
N ASP A 35 4.57 -6.82 -7.98
CA ASP A 35 4.18 -7.69 -9.09
C ASP A 35 2.68 -7.52 -9.42
N TYR A 36 1.82 -7.47 -8.40
CA TYR A 36 0.40 -7.15 -8.53
C TYR A 36 0.16 -5.80 -9.22
N ILE A 37 0.79 -4.72 -8.78
CA ILE A 37 0.65 -3.39 -9.40
C ILE A 37 1.09 -3.41 -10.88
N TYR A 38 2.17 -4.11 -11.21
CA TYR A 38 2.66 -4.20 -12.59
C TYR A 38 1.73 -5.02 -13.49
N ARG A 39 1.24 -6.17 -13.01
CA ARG A 39 0.23 -7.00 -13.69
C ARG A 39 -1.04 -6.21 -13.95
N MET A 40 -1.51 -5.49 -12.94
CA MET A 40 -2.71 -4.66 -13.01
C MET A 40 -2.62 -3.51 -14.01
N ASN A 41 -1.41 -2.97 -14.20
CA ASN A 41 -1.11 -1.97 -15.23
C ASN A 41 -0.74 -2.60 -16.59
N ARG A 42 -0.74 -3.94 -16.69
CA ARG A 42 -0.36 -4.72 -17.86
C ARG A 42 1.04 -4.37 -18.38
N ARG A 43 1.95 -4.09 -17.44
CA ARG A 43 3.36 -3.78 -17.73
C ARG A 43 4.25 -4.91 -17.26
N LYS A 44 5.29 -5.21 -18.04
CA LYS A 44 6.30 -6.21 -17.65
C LYS A 44 7.11 -5.69 -16.46
N PHE A 45 7.08 -6.41 -15.35
CA PHE A 45 7.91 -6.12 -14.20
C PHE A 45 9.36 -6.55 -14.46
N ARG A 46 10.29 -5.60 -14.38
CA ARG A 46 11.73 -5.87 -14.48
C ARG A 46 12.35 -5.83 -13.09
N HIS A 47 12.67 -7.01 -12.59
CA HIS A 47 13.37 -7.16 -11.31
C HIS A 47 14.79 -6.63 -11.43
N TYR A 48 15.15 -5.70 -10.56
CA TYR A 48 16.52 -5.22 -10.45
C TYR A 48 16.91 -5.10 -8.99
N SER A 49 17.95 -5.83 -8.58
CA SER A 49 18.50 -5.76 -7.24
C SER A 49 19.47 -4.59 -7.14
N LEU A 50 18.99 -3.45 -6.65
CA LEU A 50 19.84 -2.32 -6.28
C LEU A 50 20.36 -2.50 -4.86
N PRO A 51 21.68 -2.42 -4.62
CA PRO A 51 22.19 -2.34 -3.26
C PRO A 51 21.69 -1.04 -2.59
N ARG A 52 21.27 -1.16 -1.33
CA ARG A 52 20.75 -0.03 -0.52
C ARG A 52 21.58 1.25 -0.57
N PRO A 53 22.93 1.25 -0.46
CA PRO A 53 23.71 2.49 -0.49
C PRO A 53 23.61 3.22 -1.83
N LEU A 54 23.57 2.48 -2.95
CA LEU A 54 23.41 3.08 -4.27
C LEU A 54 22.02 3.71 -4.43
N TYR A 55 20.99 3.04 -3.91
CA TYR A 55 19.64 3.56 -3.98
C TYR A 55 19.46 4.82 -3.11
N ASN A 56 20.11 4.86 -1.95
CA ASN A 56 20.18 6.07 -1.11
C ASN A 56 20.90 7.23 -1.80
N ALA A 57 21.96 6.98 -2.57
CA ALA A 57 22.66 8.01 -3.33
C ALA A 57 21.77 8.60 -4.44
N VAL A 58 21.00 7.75 -5.14
CA VAL A 58 20.03 8.20 -6.15
C VAL A 58 18.92 9.04 -5.50
N ALA A 59 18.40 8.64 -4.35
CA ALA A 59 17.42 9.43 -3.61
C ALA A 59 17.99 10.76 -3.11
N TRP A 60 19.24 10.78 -2.65
CA TRP A 60 19.92 12.03 -2.28
C TRP A 60 20.03 12.98 -3.47
N ALA A 61 20.39 12.48 -4.66
CA ALA A 61 20.45 13.28 -5.87
C ALA A 61 19.06 13.81 -6.30
N ALA A 62 18.01 12.99 -6.15
CA ALA A 62 16.64 13.38 -6.44
C ALA A 62 16.14 14.48 -5.48
N GLU A 63 16.55 14.47 -4.21
CA GLU A 63 16.24 15.50 -3.21
C GLU A 63 16.85 16.87 -3.53
N GLN A 64 17.96 16.93 -4.27
CA GLN A 64 18.57 18.20 -4.66
C GLN A 64 17.80 18.93 -5.77
N SER A 65 16.75 18.30 -6.32
CA SER A 65 15.89 18.92 -7.32
C SER A 65 15.02 20.01 -6.71
N ILE A 66 14.81 21.09 -7.45
CA ILE A 66 13.93 22.21 -7.05
C ILE A 66 12.44 21.80 -7.18
N PHE A 67 12.15 20.75 -7.95
CA PHE A 67 10.81 20.19 -8.09
C PHE A 67 10.49 19.19 -6.98
N ASP A 68 9.20 19.03 -6.64
CA ASP A 68 8.76 18.05 -5.64
C ASP A 68 9.40 16.67 -5.89
N PRO A 69 10.32 16.23 -5.00
CA PRO A 69 11.08 15.02 -5.24
C PRO A 69 10.15 13.82 -5.12
N ARG A 70 9.95 13.11 -6.23
CA ARG A 70 9.16 11.86 -6.24
C ARG A 70 9.87 10.71 -5.51
N LEU A 71 11.14 10.87 -5.17
CA LEU A 71 11.95 9.88 -4.48
C LEU A 71 12.83 10.60 -3.44
N THR A 72 12.60 10.32 -2.16
CA THR A 72 13.40 10.84 -1.05
C THR A 72 13.97 9.70 -0.21
N ARG A 73 15.05 9.96 0.52
CA ARG A 73 15.71 8.97 1.40
C ARG A 73 14.78 8.48 2.51
N ASP A 74 13.95 9.37 3.05
CA ASP A 74 12.92 9.00 4.04
C ASP A 74 11.88 8.06 3.43
N MET A 75 11.40 8.35 2.22
CA MET A 75 10.45 7.47 1.52
C MET A 75 11.05 6.09 1.26
N LEU A 76 12.32 6.02 0.85
CA LEU A 76 13.03 4.75 0.69
C LEU A 76 13.09 3.96 1.99
N PHE A 77 13.50 4.61 3.08
CA PHE A 77 13.61 3.94 4.37
C PHE A 77 12.26 3.41 4.83
N ARG A 78 11.18 4.19 4.69
CA ARG A 78 9.81 3.78 5.00
C ARG A 78 9.36 2.58 4.17
N GLN A 79 9.64 2.57 2.87
CA GLN A 79 9.20 1.49 1.98
C GLN A 79 9.88 0.15 2.26
N PHE A 80 11.14 0.15 2.71
CA PHE A 80 11.87 -1.07 3.08
C PHE A 80 11.72 -1.45 4.55
N ASN A 81 11.01 -0.65 5.35
CA ASN A 81 10.70 -1.02 6.72
C ASN A 81 9.49 -1.98 6.74
N THR A 82 9.53 -2.97 7.61
CA THR A 82 8.42 -3.92 7.76
C THR A 82 7.41 -3.35 8.73
N ASP A 83 6.13 -3.39 8.38
CA ASP A 83 5.06 -2.98 9.28
C ASP A 83 4.94 -4.00 10.42
N GLU A 84 5.02 -3.53 11.66
CA GLU A 84 4.87 -4.37 12.85
C GLU A 84 3.45 -4.31 13.39
N LEU A 85 2.89 -5.48 13.72
CA LEU A 85 1.60 -5.59 14.41
C LEU A 85 1.79 -5.38 15.90
N THR A 86 1.44 -4.20 16.40
CA THR A 86 1.41 -3.97 17.85
C THR A 86 0.23 -4.72 18.46
N GLN A 87 0.53 -5.83 19.13
CA GLN A 87 -0.47 -6.63 19.84
C GLN A 87 -0.98 -5.85 21.05
N GLY A 88 -2.28 -5.53 21.07
CA GLY A 88 -2.95 -4.87 22.20
C GLY A 88 -3.62 -3.54 21.92
N LEU A 89 -3.52 -3.00 20.68
CA LEU A 89 -4.32 -1.84 20.29
C LEU A 89 -5.64 -2.25 19.62
N PRO A 90 -6.73 -1.47 19.84
CA PRO A 90 -7.99 -1.66 19.15
C PRO A 90 -7.82 -1.47 17.64
N ARG A 91 -8.50 -2.33 16.89
CA ARG A 91 -8.47 -2.40 15.43
C ARG A 91 -9.57 -1.55 14.83
N LEU A 92 -9.50 -1.36 13.51
CA LEU A 92 -10.56 -0.71 12.74
C LEU A 92 -11.90 -1.47 12.81
N GLU A 93 -11.84 -2.79 12.98
CA GLU A 93 -13.02 -3.65 13.17
C GLU A 93 -13.76 -3.31 14.47
N ASP A 94 -13.04 -2.96 15.53
CA ASP A 94 -13.64 -2.58 16.82
C ASP A 94 -14.40 -1.24 16.74
N LEU A 95 -14.13 -0.43 15.72
CA LEU A 95 -14.85 0.80 15.40
C LEU A 95 -16.11 0.56 14.55
N GLY A 96 -16.44 -0.70 14.23
CA GLY A 96 -17.57 -1.06 13.39
C GLY A 96 -17.36 -0.78 11.90
N VAL A 97 -16.11 -0.56 11.47
CA VAL A 97 -15.75 -0.33 10.07
C VAL A 97 -15.08 -1.59 9.53
N GLU A 98 -15.74 -2.26 8.59
CA GLU A 98 -15.14 -3.38 7.88
C GLU A 98 -14.05 -2.86 6.92
N PRO A 99 -12.81 -3.35 7.02
CA PRO A 99 -11.72 -2.82 6.22
C PRO A 99 -11.76 -3.34 4.77
N THR A 100 -11.63 -2.43 3.81
CA THR A 100 -11.69 -2.79 2.38
C THR A 100 -10.41 -3.52 1.94
N ALA A 101 -10.57 -4.63 1.21
CA ALA A 101 -9.46 -5.36 0.58
C ALA A 101 -8.66 -4.47 -0.38
N VAL A 102 -7.37 -4.79 -0.57
CA VAL A 102 -6.51 -4.04 -1.52
C VAL A 102 -7.03 -4.18 -2.93
N ASP A 103 -7.55 -5.35 -3.29
CA ASP A 103 -7.86 -5.69 -4.68
C ASP A 103 -8.97 -4.78 -5.26
N THR A 104 -10.05 -4.61 -4.50
CA THR A 104 -11.18 -3.75 -4.88
C THR A 104 -10.82 -2.27 -4.85
N ALA A 105 -9.95 -1.85 -3.91
CA ALA A 105 -9.49 -0.47 -3.83
C ALA A 105 -8.51 -0.14 -4.97
N ALA A 106 -7.63 -1.09 -5.34
CA ALA A 106 -6.56 -0.88 -6.29
C ALA A 106 -7.11 -0.52 -7.68
N ILE A 107 -8.22 -1.13 -8.13
CA ILE A 107 -8.73 -0.90 -9.50
C ILE A 107 -9.21 0.52 -9.69
N THR A 108 -9.80 1.10 -8.65
CA THR A 108 -10.24 2.51 -8.70
C THR A 108 -9.06 3.47 -8.88
N VAL A 109 -7.90 3.14 -8.31
CA VAL A 109 -6.70 4.00 -8.32
C VAL A 109 -5.81 3.74 -9.53
N LEU A 110 -5.54 2.47 -9.85
CA LEU A 110 -4.56 2.07 -10.87
C LEU A 110 -5.12 2.12 -12.29
N ARG A 111 -6.43 2.13 -12.48
CA ARG A 111 -7.03 2.17 -13.83
C ARG A 111 -6.56 3.37 -14.65
N ARG A 112 -6.29 4.52 -14.02
CA ARG A 112 -5.75 5.71 -14.70
C ARG A 112 -4.34 5.55 -15.27
N HIS A 113 -3.60 4.53 -14.83
CA HIS A 113 -2.22 4.25 -15.22
C HIS A 113 -2.09 3.15 -16.28
N ARG A 114 -3.22 2.53 -16.65
CA ARG A 114 -3.30 1.61 -17.78
C ARG A 114 -3.13 2.35 -19.10
N ASP A 115 -2.58 1.64 -20.07
CA ASP A 115 -2.52 2.14 -21.44
C ASP A 115 -3.93 2.22 -22.05
N LEU A 116 -4.12 3.08 -23.04
CA LEU A 116 -5.42 3.32 -23.67
C LEU A 116 -5.99 2.03 -24.29
N TRP A 117 -5.11 1.15 -24.76
CA TRP A 117 -5.46 -0.09 -25.48
C TRP A 117 -5.92 -1.20 -24.53
N THR A 118 -5.57 -1.10 -23.24
CA THR A 118 -5.83 -2.12 -22.22
C THR A 118 -6.70 -1.58 -21.08
N PHE A 119 -7.31 -0.41 -21.30
CA PHE A 119 -8.10 0.31 -20.31
C PHE A 119 -9.42 -0.39 -19.96
N GLU A 120 -10.04 -1.07 -20.94
CA GLU A 120 -11.34 -1.74 -20.82
C GLU A 120 -11.24 -3.22 -20.43
N GLU A 121 -10.02 -3.77 -20.38
CA GLU A 121 -9.84 -5.18 -20.05
C GLU A 121 -10.25 -5.45 -18.59
N ALA A 122 -11.10 -6.46 -18.42
CA ALA A 122 -11.52 -6.93 -17.11
C ALA A 122 -10.31 -7.48 -16.33
N LEU A 123 -10.39 -7.39 -15.00
CA LEU A 123 -9.45 -8.08 -14.13
C LEU A 123 -9.86 -9.54 -14.06
N ASP A 124 -8.92 -10.45 -14.32
CA ASP A 124 -9.13 -11.88 -14.12
C ASP A 124 -8.90 -12.23 -12.64
N GLU A 125 -9.66 -13.18 -12.07
CA GLU A 125 -9.54 -13.59 -10.67
C GLU A 125 -8.14 -14.15 -10.33
N GLU A 126 -7.40 -14.61 -11.34
CA GLU A 126 -6.02 -15.09 -11.23
C GLU A 126 -5.00 -13.98 -10.94
N GLU A 127 -5.42 -12.71 -11.00
CA GLU A 127 -4.57 -11.55 -10.74
C GLU A 127 -4.58 -11.09 -9.28
N ILE A 128 -5.30 -11.75 -8.37
CA ILE A 128 -5.37 -11.36 -6.95
C ILE A 128 -3.98 -11.43 -6.30
N CYS A 129 -3.65 -10.42 -5.50
CA CYS A 129 -2.38 -10.38 -4.76
C CYS A 129 -2.33 -11.49 -3.70
N LYS A 130 -1.21 -12.23 -3.65
CA LYS A 130 -1.03 -13.32 -2.70
C LYS A 130 -0.75 -12.75 -1.30
N PRO A 131 -1.54 -13.10 -0.27
CA PRO A 131 -1.25 -12.65 1.08
C PRO A 131 -0.02 -13.36 1.64
N THR A 132 0.68 -12.72 2.57
CA THR A 132 1.84 -13.28 3.29
C THR A 132 1.49 -14.64 3.93
N SER A 133 0.27 -14.79 4.43
CA SER A 133 -0.23 -16.05 5.02
C SER A 133 -0.28 -17.23 4.05
N ALA A 134 -0.22 -17.01 2.73
CA ALA A 134 -0.17 -18.08 1.74
C ALA A 134 1.20 -18.78 1.67
N TYR A 135 2.23 -18.19 2.28
CA TYR A 135 3.59 -18.75 2.36
C TYR A 135 3.93 -19.35 3.73
N ALA A 136 2.97 -19.32 4.67
CA ALA A 136 3.13 -19.82 6.04
C ALA A 136 2.88 -21.32 6.15
#